data_AF-A0A1Q9P9Z8-F1
#
_entry.id   AF-A0A1Q9P9Z8-F1
#
_cell.length_a   1.000
_cell.length_b   1.000
_cell.length_c   1.000
_cell.angle_alpha   90.00
_cell.angle_beta   90.00
_cell.angle_gamma   90.00
#
_symmetry.space_group_name_H-M   'P 1'
#
loop_
_entity.id
_entity.type
_entity.pdbx_description
1 polymer ?
#
loop_
_entity_poly.entity_id
_entity_poly.type
_entity_poly.pdbx_seq_one_letter_code
_entity_poly.pdbx_strand_id
1 'polypeptide(L)'
;MSELETLRTGFVALLDGLWWGLRENTGPLSMYEGYARGFKQMGLEIAEKSGGKGALAAAEIAGQLFSAIGLDVAVEEKTIIVKKCPVWNRILERGLEYAFHVEEICWMPMLEGIGEKIGAKPEMESVLRLAHIQGAKFHRKKSKAKRALDKGQITKEEYDKEIVMLDNSIQNVPTLGRYRFK
;
A
#
# COMPACT_ATOMS: atom_id res chain seq x y z
N MET A 1 -19.03 -8.52 16.83
CA MET A 1 -18.25 -7.55 16.04
C MET A 1 -18.05 -6.33 16.94
N SER A 2 -16.80 -5.94 17.21
CA SER A 2 -16.51 -4.76 18.03
C SER A 2 -16.82 -3.47 17.26
N GLU A 3 -16.96 -2.35 17.98
CA GLU A 3 -17.13 -1.02 17.36
C GLU A 3 -15.97 -0.70 16.40
N LEU A 4 -14.74 -1.03 16.82
CA LEU A 4 -13.54 -0.85 16.02
C LEU A 4 -13.55 -1.72 14.76
N GLU A 5 -13.98 -2.98 14.85
CA GLU A 5 -14.16 -3.84 13.66
C GLU A 5 -15.22 -3.27 12.71
N THR A 6 -16.31 -2.74 13.24
CA THR A 6 -17.40 -2.14 12.44
C THR A 6 -16.90 -0.91 11.67
N LEU A 7 -16.18 -0.01 12.34
CA LEU A 7 -15.57 1.17 11.70
C LEU A 7 -14.57 0.77 10.62
N ARG A 8 -13.73 -0.23 10.89
CA ARG A 8 -12.75 -0.74 9.92
C ARG A 8 -13.42 -1.30 8.68
N THR A 9 -14.45 -2.12 8.86
CA THR A 9 -15.23 -2.67 7.74
C THR A 9 -15.91 -1.56 6.94
N GLY A 10 -16.49 -0.56 7.61
CA GLY A 10 -17.09 0.60 6.96
C GLY A 10 -16.09 1.42 6.14
N PHE A 11 -14.89 1.65 6.67
CA PHE A 11 -13.83 2.37 5.96
C PHE A 11 -13.36 1.63 4.70
N VAL A 12 -13.20 0.30 4.78
CA VAL A 12 -12.89 -0.53 3.60
C VAL A 12 -14.00 -0.44 2.54
N ALA A 13 -15.26 -0.50 2.98
CA ALA A 13 -16.40 -0.38 2.08
C ALA A 13 -16.47 1.01 1.41
N LEU A 14 -16.10 2.07 2.12
CA LEU A 14 -15.97 3.42 1.56
C LEU A 14 -14.91 3.45 0.44
N LEU A 15 -13.72 2.90 0.69
CA LEU A 15 -12.66 2.81 -0.32
C LEU A 15 -13.10 2.00 -1.55
N ASP A 16 -13.82 0.89 -1.31
CA ASP A 16 -14.41 0.10 -2.40
C ASP A 16 -15.41 0.91 -3.23
N GLY A 17 -16.25 1.73 -2.60
CA GLY A 17 -17.20 2.61 -3.29
C GLY A 17 -16.52 3.67 -4.15
N LEU A 18 -15.49 4.34 -3.62
CA LEU A 18 -14.69 5.32 -4.37
C LEU A 18 -13.98 4.67 -5.57
N TRP A 19 -13.45 3.46 -5.38
CA TRP A 19 -12.86 2.68 -6.46
C TRP A 19 -13.84 2.39 -7.60
N TRP A 20 -15.05 1.91 -7.29
CA TRP A 20 -16.07 1.64 -8.31
C TRP A 20 -16.49 2.93 -9.03
N GLY A 21 -16.67 4.02 -8.28
CA GLY A 21 -16.98 5.33 -8.85
C GLY A 21 -15.97 5.79 -9.90
N LEU A 22 -14.67 5.60 -9.65
CA LEU A 22 -13.60 5.92 -10.61
C LEU A 22 -13.61 5.00 -11.84
N ARG A 23 -13.89 3.71 -11.64
CA ARG A 23 -13.82 2.71 -12.71
C ARG A 23 -14.99 2.81 -13.69
N GLU A 24 -16.18 3.16 -13.20
CA GLU A 24 -17.42 3.09 -13.98
C GLU A 24 -17.80 4.40 -14.68
N ASN A 25 -17.09 5.51 -14.44
CA ASN A 25 -17.41 6.82 -15.00
C ASN A 25 -16.38 7.32 -16.03
N THR A 26 -16.88 7.86 -17.15
CA THR A 26 -16.10 8.59 -18.17
C THR A 26 -15.73 9.99 -17.68
N GLY A 27 -14.63 10.08 -16.94
CA GLY A 27 -13.99 11.34 -16.52
C GLY A 27 -12.97 11.11 -15.40
N PRO A 28 -11.98 10.22 -15.57
CA PRO A 28 -11.23 9.66 -14.44
C PRO A 28 -10.40 10.70 -13.69
N LEU A 29 -9.92 11.74 -14.38
CA LEU A 29 -8.98 12.72 -13.83
C LEU A 29 -9.63 13.68 -12.82
N SER A 30 -10.84 14.19 -13.08
CA SER A 30 -11.50 15.14 -12.17
C SER A 30 -11.99 14.47 -10.89
N MET A 31 -12.46 13.22 -10.97
CA MET A 31 -12.81 12.44 -9.78
C MET A 31 -11.59 11.95 -9.01
N TYR A 32 -10.51 11.58 -9.70
CA TYR A 32 -9.22 11.27 -9.07
C TYR A 32 -8.76 12.45 -8.23
N GLU A 33 -8.74 13.66 -8.81
CA GLU A 33 -8.35 14.87 -8.10
C GLU A 33 -9.30 15.16 -6.93
N GLY A 34 -10.61 15.00 -7.12
CA GLY A 34 -11.59 15.21 -6.06
C GLY A 34 -11.35 14.32 -4.85
N TYR A 35 -11.12 13.01 -5.07
CA TYR A 35 -10.87 12.06 -4.00
C TYR A 35 -9.52 12.31 -3.33
N ALA A 36 -8.46 12.52 -4.12
CA ALA A 36 -7.14 12.84 -3.60
C ALA A 36 -7.17 14.11 -2.72
N ARG A 37 -7.90 15.16 -3.14
CA ARG A 37 -8.11 16.37 -2.32
C ARG A 37 -8.85 16.07 -1.03
N GLY A 38 -9.86 15.21 -1.05
CA GLY A 38 -10.58 14.77 0.16
C GLY A 38 -9.65 14.08 1.17
N PHE A 39 -8.82 13.14 0.70
CA PHE A 39 -7.84 12.49 1.57
C PHE A 39 -6.76 13.45 2.07
N LYS A 40 -6.30 14.37 1.21
CA LYS A 40 -5.39 15.45 1.61
C LYS A 40 -5.98 16.34 2.70
N GLN A 41 -7.26 16.69 2.59
CA GLN A 41 -7.98 17.46 3.60
C GLN A 41 -8.02 16.73 4.96
N MET A 42 -8.25 15.41 4.96
CA MET A 42 -8.17 14.62 6.19
C MET A 42 -6.78 14.73 6.85
N GLY A 43 -5.71 14.68 6.04
CA GLY A 43 -4.34 14.86 6.50
C GLY A 43 -4.09 16.25 7.10
N LEU A 44 -4.57 17.30 6.45
CA LEU A 44 -4.47 18.68 6.93
C LEU A 44 -5.19 18.86 8.27
N GLU A 45 -6.41 18.34 8.39
CA GLU A 45 -7.24 18.48 9.60
C GLU A 45 -6.65 17.75 10.80
N ILE A 46 -6.16 16.52 10.61
CA ILE A 46 -5.55 15.79 11.74
C ILE A 46 -4.27 16.46 12.21
N ALA A 47 -3.47 16.97 11.27
CA ALA A 47 -2.21 17.63 11.57
C ALA A 47 -2.44 18.96 12.28
N GLU A 48 -3.47 19.71 11.88
CA GLU A 48 -3.88 20.94 12.55
C GLU A 48 -4.32 20.69 13.99
N LYS A 49 -5.09 19.62 14.23
CA LYS A 49 -5.54 19.27 15.59
C LYS A 49 -4.41 18.74 16.48
N SER A 50 -3.50 17.97 15.90
CA SER A 50 -2.42 17.33 16.66
C SER A 50 -1.27 18.29 16.96
N GLY A 51 -1.02 19.26 16.08
CA GLY A 51 0.10 20.18 16.17
C GLY A 51 1.46 19.48 15.96
N GLY A 52 2.55 20.21 16.19
CA GLY A 52 3.92 19.70 16.02
C GLY A 52 4.63 20.27 14.77
N LYS A 53 5.92 19.93 14.63
CA LYS A 53 6.77 20.39 13.51
C LYS A 53 7.78 19.33 13.09
N GLY A 54 8.03 19.26 11.78
CA GLY A 54 9.05 18.42 11.17
C GLY A 54 8.66 16.94 11.02
N ALA A 55 9.55 16.19 10.38
CA ALA A 55 9.30 14.82 9.94
C ALA A 55 8.93 13.81 11.04
N LEU A 56 9.45 13.98 12.26
CA LEU A 56 9.12 13.09 13.39
C LEU A 56 7.65 13.25 13.79
N ALA A 57 7.20 14.48 14.02
CA ALA A 57 5.81 14.76 14.36
C ALA A 57 4.87 14.30 13.23
N ALA A 58 5.25 14.50 11.96
CA ALA A 58 4.47 14.03 10.84
C ALA A 58 4.31 12.51 10.82
N ALA A 59 5.37 11.75 11.10
CA ALA A 59 5.34 10.30 11.16
C ALA A 59 4.46 9.78 12.32
N GLU A 60 4.54 10.41 13.50
CA GLU A 60 3.71 10.09 14.65
C GLU A 60 2.22 10.32 14.38
N ILE A 61 1.86 11.49 13.85
CA ILE A 61 0.47 11.85 13.50
C ILE A 61 -0.10 10.88 12.48
N ALA A 62 0.67 10.60 11.42
CA ALA A 62 0.25 9.68 10.38
C ALA A 62 0.13 8.24 10.89
N GLY A 63 1.02 7.79 11.79
CA GLY A 63 0.91 6.50 12.46
C GLY A 63 -0.37 6.40 13.32
N GLN A 64 -0.71 7.45 14.05
CA GLN A 64 -1.96 7.52 14.81
C GLN A 64 -3.18 7.48 13.90
N LEU A 65 -3.19 8.28 12.82
CA LEU A 65 -4.29 8.29 11.86
C LEU A 65 -4.47 6.93 11.19
N PHE A 66 -3.38 6.32 10.71
CA PHE A 66 -3.42 5.01 10.07
C PHE A 66 -3.89 3.92 11.03
N SER A 67 -3.44 3.96 12.29
CA SER A 67 -3.95 3.06 13.34
C SER A 67 -5.44 3.24 13.58
N ALA A 68 -5.92 4.48 13.63
CA ALA A 68 -7.32 4.83 13.88
C ALA A 68 -8.26 4.34 12.77
N ILE A 69 -7.83 4.41 11.50
CA ILE A 69 -8.58 3.85 10.36
C ILE A 69 -8.36 2.33 10.19
N GLY A 70 -7.58 1.71 11.09
CA GLY A 70 -7.47 0.27 11.25
C GLY A 70 -6.34 -0.43 10.54
N LEU A 71 -5.32 0.32 10.11
CA LEU A 71 -4.07 -0.28 9.66
C LEU A 71 -3.28 -0.74 10.90
N ASP A 72 -2.65 -1.90 10.79
CA ASP A 72 -1.59 -2.31 11.71
C ASP A 72 -0.30 -1.62 11.26
N VAL A 73 0.10 -0.57 11.99
CA VAL A 73 1.26 0.25 11.65
C VAL A 73 2.27 0.27 12.78
N ALA A 74 3.54 0.39 12.41
CA ALA A 74 4.61 0.79 13.30
C ALA A 74 5.21 2.11 12.85
N VAL A 75 5.60 2.96 13.80
CA VAL A 75 6.34 4.18 13.54
C VAL A 75 7.77 3.98 14.03
N GLU A 76 8.74 4.18 13.14
CA GLU A 76 10.17 4.10 13.39
C GLU A 76 10.79 5.43 12.99
N GLU A 77 11.10 6.29 13.98
CA GLU A 77 11.56 7.66 13.77
C GLU A 77 10.67 8.46 12.81
N LYS A 78 11.12 8.66 11.57
CA LYS A 78 10.44 9.43 10.52
C LYS A 78 9.68 8.56 9.53
N THR A 79 9.58 7.26 9.81
CA THR A 79 9.06 6.26 8.88
C THR A 79 7.86 5.53 9.48
N ILE A 80 6.83 5.36 8.66
CA ILE A 80 5.63 4.58 8.96
C ILE A 80 5.71 3.30 8.16
N ILE A 81 5.46 2.19 8.84
CA ILE A 81 5.49 0.85 8.28
C ILE A 81 4.10 0.25 8.44
N VAL A 82 3.40 0.08 7.33
CA VAL A 82 2.11 -0.61 7.27
C VAL A 82 2.36 -2.11 7.19
N LYS A 83 2.11 -2.80 8.31
CA LYS A 83 2.31 -4.25 8.47
C LYS A 83 1.14 -5.06 7.96
N LYS A 84 -0.07 -4.62 8.28
CA LYS A 84 -1.32 -5.23 7.80
C LYS A 84 -2.33 -4.14 7.52
N CYS A 85 -3.15 -4.38 6.50
CA CYS A 85 -4.25 -3.49 6.18
C CYS A 85 -5.51 -4.31 5.90
N PRO A 86 -6.68 -3.91 6.39
CA PRO A 86 -7.96 -4.51 6.03
C PRO A 86 -8.19 -4.58 4.51
N VAL A 87 -7.61 -3.66 3.73
CA VAL A 87 -7.68 -3.67 2.26
C VAL A 87 -6.70 -4.65 1.60
N TRP A 88 -5.84 -5.35 2.37
CA TRP A 88 -4.87 -6.28 1.82
C TRP A 88 -5.53 -7.42 1.05
N ASN A 89 -6.56 -8.02 1.63
CA ASN A 89 -7.34 -9.07 0.96
C ASN A 89 -8.00 -8.52 -0.31
N ARG A 90 -8.47 -7.27 -0.29
CA ARG A 90 -9.03 -6.58 -1.47
C ARG A 90 -7.99 -6.32 -2.55
N ILE A 91 -6.76 -5.94 -2.19
CA ILE A 91 -5.65 -5.78 -3.13
C ILE A 91 -5.32 -7.12 -3.80
N LEU A 92 -5.30 -8.21 -3.03
CA LEU A 92 -5.08 -9.55 -3.58
C LEU A 92 -6.21 -10.00 -4.52
N GLU A 93 -7.46 -9.66 -4.20
CA GLU A 93 -8.64 -10.00 -5.02
C GLU A 93 -8.76 -9.14 -6.29
N ARG A 94 -8.58 -7.81 -6.16
CA ARG A 94 -8.87 -6.82 -7.21
C ARG A 94 -7.64 -6.39 -8.02
N GLY A 95 -6.44 -6.73 -7.55
CA GLY A 95 -5.20 -6.55 -8.29
C GLY A 95 -4.61 -5.14 -8.26
N LEU A 96 -3.73 -4.87 -9.22
CA LEU A 96 -2.80 -3.73 -9.22
C LEU A 96 -3.45 -2.36 -9.26
N GLU A 97 -4.59 -2.24 -9.94
CA GLU A 97 -5.27 -0.95 -10.07
C GLU A 97 -5.90 -0.51 -8.75
N TYR A 98 -6.44 -1.46 -7.98
CA TYR A 98 -6.93 -1.19 -6.64
C TYR A 98 -5.80 -0.85 -5.67
N ALA A 99 -4.65 -1.53 -5.78
CA ALA A 99 -3.45 -1.15 -5.02
C ALA A 99 -3.01 0.29 -5.31
N PHE A 100 -2.98 0.67 -6.60
CA PHE A 100 -2.68 2.04 -7.00
C PHE A 100 -3.69 3.05 -6.42
N HIS A 101 -4.98 2.74 -6.46
CA HIS A 101 -6.01 3.57 -5.85
C HIS A 101 -5.72 3.84 -4.37
N VAL A 102 -5.48 2.79 -3.60
CA VAL A 102 -5.22 2.92 -2.17
C VAL A 102 -3.94 3.71 -1.88
N GLU A 103 -2.85 3.43 -2.59
CA GLU A 103 -1.54 4.03 -2.29
C GLU A 103 -1.44 5.48 -2.76
N GLU A 104 -1.92 5.78 -3.96
CA GLU A 104 -1.64 7.05 -4.66
C GLU A 104 -2.82 8.02 -4.58
N ILE A 105 -4.04 7.53 -4.35
CA ILE A 105 -5.25 8.35 -4.26
C ILE A 105 -5.67 8.54 -2.80
N CYS A 106 -5.48 7.52 -1.97
CA CYS A 106 -5.91 7.57 -0.57
C CYS A 106 -4.77 7.94 0.37
N TRP A 107 -3.71 7.13 0.42
CA TRP A 107 -2.69 7.27 1.46
C TRP A 107 -1.69 8.40 1.20
N MET A 108 -1.10 8.49 -0.01
CA MET A 108 -0.14 9.56 -0.26
C MET A 108 -0.73 10.97 -0.11
N PRO A 109 -1.91 11.29 -0.67
CA PRO A 109 -2.50 12.61 -0.49
C PRO A 109 -2.76 12.93 0.98
N MET A 110 -3.19 11.94 1.77
CA MET A 110 -3.35 12.09 3.22
C MET A 110 -2.03 12.41 3.92
N LEU A 111 -0.95 11.69 3.59
CA LEU A 111 0.40 11.96 4.12
C LEU A 111 0.93 13.33 3.66
N GLU A 112 0.61 13.76 2.44
CA GLU A 112 0.97 15.08 1.91
C GLU A 112 0.27 16.19 2.69
N GLY A 113 -1.02 16.02 3.02
CA GLY A 113 -1.75 16.95 3.88
C GLY A 113 -1.10 17.10 5.25
N ILE A 114 -0.69 15.99 5.86
CA ILE A 114 0.05 16.02 7.14
C ILE A 114 1.39 16.75 6.97
N GLY A 115 2.16 16.38 5.95
CA GLY A 115 3.46 16.97 5.66
C GLY A 115 3.38 18.49 5.45
N GLU A 116 2.41 18.96 4.67
CA GLU A 116 2.21 20.39 4.38
C GLU A 116 1.98 21.20 5.65
N LYS A 117 1.12 20.72 6.56
CA LYS A 117 0.80 21.44 7.80
C LYS A 117 1.95 21.43 8.81
N ILE A 118 2.72 20.34 8.85
CA ILE A 118 3.77 20.09 9.84
C ILE A 118 5.17 20.53 9.35
N GLY A 119 5.30 20.88 8.06
CA GLY A 119 6.57 21.27 7.45
C GLY A 119 7.50 20.09 7.17
N ALA A 120 6.95 19.00 6.62
CA ALA A 120 7.69 17.81 6.20
C ALA A 120 7.19 17.34 4.82
N LYS A 121 7.99 16.54 4.11
CA LYS A 121 7.59 15.96 2.83
C LYS A 121 7.52 14.43 2.92
N PRO A 122 6.38 13.80 2.64
CA PRO A 122 6.31 12.35 2.59
C PRO A 122 6.97 11.80 1.32
N GLU A 123 7.49 10.59 1.42
CA GLU A 123 8.08 9.81 0.35
C GLU A 123 7.68 8.35 0.54
N MET A 124 7.22 7.70 -0.52
CA MET A 124 6.91 6.27 -0.51
C MET A 124 8.20 5.48 -0.81
N GLU A 125 8.77 4.80 0.18
CA GLU A 125 9.99 4.00 0.04
C GLU A 125 9.70 2.60 -0.52
N SER A 126 8.58 2.00 -0.11
CA SER A 126 8.12 0.72 -0.67
C SER A 126 6.63 0.76 -0.96
N VAL A 127 6.31 0.14 -2.11
CA VAL A 127 4.96 0.13 -2.68
C VAL A 127 4.45 -1.30 -2.65
N LEU A 128 3.34 -1.53 -1.95
CA LEU A 128 2.63 -2.81 -1.88
C LEU A 128 2.25 -3.32 -3.27
N ARG A 129 1.93 -2.42 -4.22
CA ARG A 129 1.77 -2.76 -5.63
C ARG A 129 3.01 -3.42 -6.22
N LEU A 130 4.21 -2.90 -5.94
CA LEU A 130 5.45 -3.45 -6.49
C LEU A 130 5.76 -4.82 -5.89
N ALA A 131 5.44 -5.02 -4.61
CA ALA A 131 5.51 -6.31 -3.97
C ALA A 131 4.65 -7.36 -4.67
N HIS A 132 3.39 -7.00 -4.97
CA HIS A 132 2.48 -7.87 -5.72
C HIS A 132 3.00 -8.19 -7.13
N ILE A 133 3.50 -7.19 -7.87
CA ILE A 133 4.09 -7.39 -9.21
C ILE A 133 5.28 -8.34 -9.14
N GLN A 134 6.17 -8.14 -8.17
CA GLN A 134 7.37 -8.97 -8.01
C GLN A 134 7.00 -10.41 -7.64
N GLY A 135 6.09 -10.62 -6.68
CA GLY A 135 5.58 -11.95 -6.32
C GLY A 135 4.96 -12.67 -7.53
N ALA A 136 4.07 -12.01 -8.27
CA ALA A 136 3.46 -12.57 -9.47
C ALA A 136 4.50 -12.91 -10.55
N LYS A 137 5.51 -12.07 -10.76
CA LYS A 137 6.63 -12.35 -11.67
C LYS A 137 7.41 -13.59 -11.25
N PHE A 138 7.72 -13.75 -9.97
CA PHE A 138 8.43 -14.92 -9.48
C PHE A 138 7.61 -16.20 -9.62
N HIS A 139 6.32 -16.18 -9.30
CA HIS A 139 5.42 -17.32 -9.55
C HIS A 139 5.34 -17.69 -11.04
N ARG A 140 5.26 -16.70 -11.93
CA ARG A 140 5.27 -16.94 -13.39
C ARG A 140 6.59 -17.59 -13.83
N LYS A 141 7.73 -17.15 -13.29
CA LYS A 141 9.04 -17.76 -13.57
C LYS A 141 9.11 -19.21 -13.09
N LYS A 142 8.62 -19.52 -11.88
CA LYS A 142 8.52 -20.91 -11.38
C LYS A 142 7.68 -21.80 -12.29
N SER A 143 6.50 -21.32 -12.71
CA SER A 143 5.63 -22.06 -13.64
C SER A 143 6.29 -22.27 -15.01
N LYS A 144 7.09 -21.29 -15.49
CA LYS A 144 7.86 -21.43 -16.73
C LYS A 144 8.99 -22.45 -16.58
N ALA A 145 9.76 -22.40 -15.50
CA ALA A 145 10.83 -23.35 -15.21
C ALA A 145 10.27 -24.78 -15.10
N LYS A 146 9.12 -24.96 -14.44
CA LYS A 146 8.45 -26.27 -14.36
C LYS A 146 8.07 -26.81 -15.73
N ARG A 147 7.48 -25.98 -16.60
CA ARG A 147 7.17 -26.37 -17.99
C ARG A 147 8.43 -26.70 -18.80
N ALA A 148 9.55 -26.01 -18.57
CA ALA A 148 10.80 -26.29 -19.25
C ALA A 148 11.37 -27.65 -18.82
N LEU A 149 11.31 -27.97 -17.52
CA LEU A 149 11.69 -29.29 -16.98
C LEU A 149 10.80 -30.40 -17.57
N ASP A 150 9.48 -30.20 -17.57
CA ASP A 150 8.52 -31.19 -18.09
C ASP A 150 8.71 -31.43 -19.60
N LYS A 151 9.25 -30.45 -20.33
CA LYS A 151 9.62 -30.56 -21.75
C LYS A 151 11.04 -31.10 -21.99
N GLY A 152 11.79 -31.40 -20.93
CA GLY A 152 13.19 -31.83 -21.02
C GLY A 152 14.15 -30.74 -21.52
N GLN A 153 13.75 -29.47 -21.46
CA GLN A 153 14.56 -28.32 -21.92
C GLN A 153 15.61 -27.88 -20.89
N ILE A 154 15.42 -28.25 -19.62
CA ILE A 154 16.37 -28.05 -18.53
C ILE A 154 16.47 -29.35 -17.72
N THR A 155 17.61 -29.54 -17.06
CA THR A 155 17.82 -30.65 -16.14
C THR A 155 17.14 -30.41 -14.79
N LYS A 156 16.98 -31.48 -14.00
CA LYS A 156 16.43 -31.38 -12.64
C LYS A 156 17.31 -30.50 -11.74
N GLU A 157 18.63 -30.59 -11.87
CA GLU A 157 19.59 -29.80 -11.08
C GLU A 157 19.54 -28.31 -11.43
N GLU A 158 19.37 -27.96 -12.70
CA GLU A 158 19.15 -26.58 -13.14
C GLU A 158 17.83 -26.03 -12.61
N TYR A 159 16.76 -26.84 -12.67
CA TYR A 159 15.46 -26.49 -12.11
C TYR A 159 15.55 -26.22 -10.60
N ASP A 160 16.18 -27.12 -9.84
CA ASP A 160 16.28 -27.01 -8.39
C ASP A 160 17.07 -25.75 -7.97
N LYS A 161 18.17 -25.43 -8.68
CA LYS A 161 18.92 -24.17 -8.47
C LYS A 161 18.06 -22.94 -8.76
N GLU A 162 17.31 -22.94 -9.86
CA GLU A 162 16.44 -21.82 -10.23
C GLU A 162 15.30 -21.62 -9.23
N ILE A 163 14.70 -22.70 -8.73
CA ILE A 163 13.66 -22.64 -7.69
C ILE A 163 14.20 -22.05 -6.39
N VAL A 164 15.36 -22.49 -5.91
CA VAL A 164 15.97 -21.94 -4.68
C VAL A 164 16.24 -20.44 -4.83
N MET A 165 16.78 -19.99 -5.98
CA MET A 165 16.98 -18.56 -6.23
C MET A 165 15.66 -17.78 -6.25
N LEU A 166 14.61 -18.34 -6.87
CA LEU A 166 13.29 -17.71 -6.94
C LEU A 166 12.61 -17.67 -5.57
N ASP A 167 12.76 -18.70 -4.74
CA ASP A 167 12.27 -18.74 -3.36
C ASP A 167 12.94 -17.68 -2.48
N ASN A 168 14.28 -17.59 -2.55
CA ASN A 168 15.01 -16.52 -1.87
C ASN A 168 14.57 -15.13 -2.36
N SER A 169 14.31 -14.99 -3.66
CA SER A 169 13.84 -13.71 -4.23
C SER A 169 12.44 -13.34 -3.74
N ILE A 170 11.53 -14.32 -3.58
CA ILE A 170 10.18 -14.12 -3.02
C ILE A 170 10.25 -13.69 -1.55
N GLN A 171 11.11 -14.33 -0.75
CA GLN A 171 11.28 -14.01 0.67
C GLN A 171 11.77 -12.58 0.91
N ASN A 172 12.48 -11.99 -0.06
CA ASN A 172 13.02 -10.63 0.00
C ASN A 172 12.10 -9.58 -0.62
N VAL A 173 10.93 -9.95 -1.14
CA VAL A 173 9.95 -8.97 -1.64
C VAL A 173 9.43 -8.15 -0.45
N PRO A 174 9.49 -6.81 -0.49
CA PRO A 174 8.95 -5.98 0.58
C PRO A 174 7.46 -6.28 0.78
N THR A 175 7.08 -6.83 1.92
CA THR A 175 5.66 -7.17 2.22
C THR A 175 4.91 -6.03 2.91
N LEU A 176 5.60 -4.92 3.18
CA LEU A 176 5.09 -3.82 3.99
C LEU A 176 5.16 -2.51 3.20
N GLY A 177 4.17 -1.64 3.41
CA GLY A 177 4.18 -0.29 2.86
C GLY A 177 5.03 0.59 3.75
N ARG A 178 6.08 1.24 3.19
CA ARG A 178 6.98 2.11 3.95
C ARG A 178 6.87 3.53 3.42
N TYR A 179 6.55 4.45 4.32
CA TYR A 179 6.36 5.87 4.04
C TYR A 179 7.25 6.67 4.96
N ARG A 180 8.13 7.49 4.40
CA ARG A 180 9.10 8.28 5.17
C ARG A 180 8.82 9.77 5.01
N PHE A 181 8.94 10.52 6.09
CA PHE A 181 8.93 11.98 6.05
C PHE A 181 10.36 12.54 6.04
N LYS A 182 10.58 13.56 5.19
CA LYS A 182 11.81 14.36 5.10
C LYS A 182 11.60 15.73 5.69
#